data_AF-A0A7C6P4T3-F1
#
_entry.id   AF-A0A7C6P4T3-F1
#
_cell.length_a   1.000
_cell.length_b   1.000
_cell.length_c   1.000
_cell.angle_alpha   90.00
_cell.angle_beta   90.00
_cell.angle_gamma   90.00
#
_symmetry.space_group_name_H-M   'P 1'
#
loop_
_entity.id
_entity.type
_entity.pdbx_description
1 polymer ?
#
loop_
_entity_poly.entity_id
_entity_poly.type
_entity_poly.pdbx_seq_one_letter_code
_entity_poly.pdbx_strand_id
1 'polypeptide(L)'
;MKSFKNMDKLIKRLLNSYTHIEIVNRLSIILDFPVIEEEREYLDPISFVIPKLNFKKQKLDEEEYNKIIEKLFFNEEISYQNKLRRMVLIYFLIEFNEIEKEKLEEYIWSGYDGEKLPEIHGFYQSILLDLPHSRYISKKELENKLKNKVLLELRGKSTVSENGVISLKTDPYKGLNIMNELISKKVLVTDEFEPVLDIILNISKKYINDLKSYDFFGQHHITINRIALCGVLISKFLLNYPEICLTVEVNSKMEEFFKKIEAEGIFLSSLKIIYNLYLGNEDDILDIVKEGTLYNRNNEFTDIISALNVLIDDEFVSISDDIKLKWLEILFNRLCISSFEDSYNAIFKLSDIIDKLSNEYIDKLSKYIIILLEKSLVYIDIGIYDNNEEVISKIIYKKAISELVNTLYNKDYEFDGKLKELILEWKSICEDENEFIEVRKPWLE
;
A
#
# COMPACT_ATOMS: atom_id res chain seq x y z
N MET A 1 34.06 17.78 -5.69
CA MET A 1 33.41 16.53 -5.26
C MET A 1 32.54 16.05 -6.41
N LYS A 2 32.80 14.86 -6.98
CA LYS A 2 31.92 14.29 -8.01
C LYS A 2 30.67 13.77 -7.30
N SER A 3 29.54 14.39 -7.62
CA SER A 3 28.19 13.94 -7.30
C SER A 3 27.99 12.51 -7.81
N PHE A 4 27.73 11.55 -6.91
CA PHE A 4 27.32 10.20 -7.31
C PHE A 4 25.82 10.22 -7.62
N LYS A 5 25.47 10.59 -8.86
CA LYS A 5 24.09 10.51 -9.34
C LYS A 5 23.53 9.09 -9.10
N ASN A 6 22.32 9.01 -8.52
CA ASN A 6 21.58 7.77 -8.21
C ASN A 6 22.06 6.95 -6.98
N MET A 7 22.82 7.53 -6.04
CA MET A 7 23.20 6.82 -4.81
C MET A 7 21.97 6.45 -3.95
N ASP A 8 20.93 7.27 -3.96
CA ASP A 8 19.61 6.97 -3.38
C ASP A 8 19.01 5.67 -3.94
N LYS A 9 19.08 5.46 -5.26
CA LYS A 9 18.61 4.23 -5.91
C LYS A 9 19.45 3.02 -5.51
N LEU A 10 20.75 3.19 -5.36
CA LEU A 10 21.65 2.11 -4.90
C LEU A 10 21.38 1.74 -3.44
N ILE A 11 21.26 2.73 -2.55
CA ILE A 11 20.91 2.52 -1.14
C ILE A 11 19.55 1.83 -1.04
N LYS A 12 18.55 2.33 -1.78
CA LYS A 12 17.22 1.72 -1.83
C LYS A 12 17.26 0.27 -2.32
N ARG A 13 18.01 -0.03 -3.39
CA ARG A 13 18.16 -1.40 -3.91
C ARG A 13 18.85 -2.32 -2.91
N LEU A 14 19.93 -1.86 -2.28
CA LEU A 14 20.66 -2.61 -1.26
C LEU A 14 19.78 -2.91 -0.04
N LEU A 15 19.02 -1.94 0.44
CA LEU A 15 18.11 -2.17 1.55
C LEU A 15 16.96 -3.11 1.15
N ASN A 16 16.44 -2.97 -0.07
CA ASN A 16 15.39 -3.85 -0.58
C ASN A 16 15.87 -5.29 -0.85
N SER A 17 17.18 -5.52 -1.02
CA SER A 17 17.72 -6.88 -1.17
C SER A 17 17.75 -7.66 0.15
N TYR A 18 17.72 -6.99 1.30
CA TYR A 18 17.64 -7.66 2.60
C TYR A 18 16.20 -8.00 2.97
N THR A 19 16.00 -9.12 3.68
CA THR A 19 14.74 -9.41 4.38
C THR A 19 14.54 -8.43 5.55
N HIS A 20 13.32 -8.33 6.08
CA HIS A 20 13.07 -7.47 7.24
C HIS A 20 13.91 -7.87 8.46
N ILE A 21 14.10 -9.18 8.69
CA ILE A 21 14.92 -9.71 9.78
C ILE A 21 16.39 -9.32 9.57
N GLU A 22 16.89 -9.42 8.34
CA GLU A 22 18.26 -9.01 8.02
C GLU A 22 18.49 -7.51 8.18
N ILE A 23 17.49 -6.68 7.86
CA ILE A 23 17.53 -5.23 8.12
C ILE A 23 17.58 -4.96 9.62
N VAL A 24 16.73 -5.62 10.41
CA VAL A 24 16.72 -5.52 11.88
C VAL A 24 18.10 -5.83 12.46
N ASN A 25 18.71 -6.93 12.02
CA ASN A 25 20.05 -7.36 12.45
C ASN A 25 21.18 -6.44 11.97
N ARG A 26 20.88 -5.46 11.12
CA ARG A 26 21.84 -4.46 10.60
C ARG A 26 21.54 -3.05 11.08
N LEU A 27 20.55 -2.86 11.96
CA LEU A 27 20.14 -1.53 12.40
C LEU A 27 21.28 -0.75 13.03
N SER A 28 22.13 -1.37 13.86
CA SER A 28 23.29 -0.68 14.43
C SER A 28 24.22 -0.13 13.35
N ILE A 29 24.48 -0.88 12.29
CA ILE A 29 25.33 -0.47 11.15
C ILE A 29 24.64 0.62 10.33
N ILE A 30 23.33 0.48 10.07
CA ILE A 30 22.55 1.47 9.32
C ILE A 30 22.54 2.82 10.06
N LEU A 31 22.44 2.80 11.39
CA LEU A 31 22.43 4.00 12.22
C LEU A 31 23.77 4.73 12.27
N ASP A 32 24.88 4.06 11.95
CA ASP A 32 26.20 4.71 11.79
C ASP A 32 26.28 5.57 10.52
N PHE A 33 25.30 5.45 9.61
CA PHE A 33 25.30 6.26 8.42
C PHE A 33 25.13 7.74 8.81
N PRO A 34 26.06 8.62 8.40
CA PRO A 34 26.04 10.03 8.80
C PRO A 34 24.80 10.72 8.24
N VAL A 35 24.11 11.47 9.10
CA VAL A 35 23.01 12.34 8.70
C VAL A 35 23.59 13.71 8.39
N ILE A 36 23.79 14.01 7.11
CA ILE A 36 24.32 15.31 6.68
C ILE A 36 23.12 16.26 6.54
N GLU A 37 23.04 17.26 7.42
CA GLU A 37 22.01 18.29 7.32
C GLU A 37 22.34 19.30 6.20
N GLU A 38 21.28 19.68 5.49
CA GLU A 38 21.22 20.72 4.45
C GLU A 38 21.83 20.40 3.06
N GLU A 39 20.95 20.48 2.05
CA GLU A 39 21.22 20.69 0.62
C GLU A 39 22.21 19.78 -0.14
N ARG A 40 22.58 18.57 0.33
CA ARG A 40 23.33 17.59 -0.49
C ARG A 40 22.87 16.12 -0.42
N GLU A 41 22.48 15.64 -1.61
CA GLU A 41 22.57 14.32 -2.27
C GLU A 41 22.31 12.97 -1.55
N TYR A 42 22.34 12.83 -0.21
CA TYR A 42 22.22 11.51 0.43
C TYR A 42 21.07 11.44 1.44
N LEU A 43 20.10 10.57 1.16
CA LEU A 43 18.98 10.27 2.05
C LEU A 43 19.41 9.27 3.12
N ASP A 44 19.03 9.53 4.38
CA ASP A 44 19.22 8.61 5.51
C ASP A 44 18.74 7.19 5.12
N PRO A 45 19.59 6.16 5.12
CA PRO A 45 19.22 4.84 4.62
C PRO A 45 17.97 4.27 5.28
N ILE A 46 17.77 4.57 6.57
CA ILE A 46 16.60 4.09 7.30
C ILE A 46 15.28 4.64 6.73
N SER A 47 15.31 5.75 6.00
CA SER A 47 14.14 6.29 5.32
C SER A 47 13.62 5.42 4.17
N PHE A 48 14.44 4.51 3.64
CA PHE A 48 14.02 3.53 2.63
C PHE A 48 13.50 2.23 3.25
N VAL A 49 13.67 2.04 4.55
CA VAL A 49 13.05 0.93 5.28
C VAL A 49 11.58 1.29 5.48
N ILE A 50 10.72 0.69 4.67
CA ILE A 50 9.26 0.84 4.82
C ILE A 50 8.83 -0.19 5.87
N PRO A 51 8.43 0.23 7.08
CA PRO A 51 7.93 -0.70 8.07
C PRO A 51 6.58 -1.23 7.58
N LYS A 52 6.40 -2.56 7.53
CA LYS A 52 5.05 -3.12 7.39
C LYS A 52 4.33 -2.86 8.71
N LEU A 53 3.20 -2.13 8.70
CA LEU A 53 2.47 -1.75 9.93
C LEU A 53 2.04 -2.97 10.78
N ASN A 54 1.87 -4.13 10.14
CA ASN A 54 1.55 -5.41 10.79
C ASN A 54 2.78 -6.31 11.02
N PHE A 55 4.00 -5.78 10.89
CA PHE A 55 5.22 -6.54 11.16
C PHE A 55 5.32 -6.87 12.65
N LYS A 56 5.56 -8.14 12.97
CA LYS A 56 5.89 -8.53 14.34
C LYS A 56 7.23 -7.92 14.71
N LYS A 57 7.20 -6.96 15.63
CA LYS A 57 8.40 -6.32 16.18
C LYS A 57 9.38 -7.38 16.66
N GLN A 58 10.65 -7.19 16.34
CA GLN A 58 11.70 -8.13 16.71
C GLN A 58 12.25 -7.79 18.09
N LYS A 59 12.46 -8.82 18.89
CA LYS A 59 13.20 -8.70 20.13
C LYS A 59 14.69 -8.93 19.84
N LEU A 60 15.50 -7.92 20.14
CA LEU A 60 16.95 -7.98 19.97
C LEU A 60 17.62 -8.56 21.21
N ASP A 61 18.83 -9.06 21.05
CA ASP A 61 19.72 -9.32 22.18
C ASP A 61 20.11 -8.00 22.87
N GLU A 62 20.48 -8.09 24.14
CA GLU A 62 20.73 -6.91 24.98
C GLU A 62 21.90 -6.05 24.47
N GLU A 63 22.94 -6.66 23.89
CA GLU A 63 24.10 -5.95 23.38
C GLU A 63 23.72 -5.10 22.16
N GLU A 64 23.06 -5.71 21.18
CA GLU A 64 22.61 -5.02 19.96
C GLU A 64 21.53 -3.99 20.26
N TYR A 65 20.59 -4.31 21.17
CA TYR A 65 19.58 -3.37 21.64
C TYR A 65 20.23 -2.12 22.24
N ASN A 66 21.18 -2.29 23.17
CA ASN A 66 21.85 -1.16 23.82
C ASN A 66 22.63 -0.30 22.82
N LYS A 67 23.31 -0.90 21.84
CA LYS A 67 23.98 -0.15 20.76
C LYS A 67 23.00 0.72 19.96
N ILE A 68 21.82 0.19 19.65
CA ILE A 68 20.78 0.92 18.91
C ILE A 68 20.22 2.06 19.77
N ILE A 69 19.88 1.79 21.03
CA ILE A 69 19.35 2.81 21.95
C ILE A 69 20.38 3.93 22.17
N GLU A 70 21.66 3.60 22.33
CA GLU A 70 22.74 4.59 22.45
C GLU A 70 22.76 5.54 21.24
N LYS A 71 22.74 4.99 20.02
CA LYS A 71 22.75 5.76 18.77
C LYS A 71 21.48 6.59 18.55
N LEU A 72 20.34 6.12 19.04
CA LEU A 72 19.06 6.81 18.89
C LEU A 72 18.90 7.99 19.85
N PHE A 73 19.20 7.78 21.13
CA PHE A 73 18.88 8.75 22.18
C PHE A 73 20.06 9.66 22.57
N PHE A 74 21.31 9.19 22.41
CA PHE A 74 22.48 9.87 22.98
C PHE A 74 23.47 10.40 21.94
N ASN A 75 23.22 10.21 20.64
CA ASN A 75 24.07 10.76 19.59
C ASN A 75 23.82 12.27 19.39
N GLU A 76 24.60 13.14 20.03
CA GLU A 76 24.43 14.61 19.96
C GLU A 76 24.65 15.22 18.57
N GLU A 77 25.28 14.50 17.64
CA GLU A 77 25.58 15.01 16.29
C GLU A 77 24.36 15.06 15.36
N ILE A 78 23.29 14.32 15.70
CA ILE A 78 22.06 14.27 14.90
C ILE A 78 21.05 15.28 15.46
N SER A 79 20.43 16.07 14.58
CA SER A 79 19.37 16.98 14.99
C SER A 79 18.18 16.25 15.60
N TYR A 80 17.44 16.99 16.42
CA TYR A 80 16.22 16.52 17.04
C TYR A 80 15.22 15.90 16.03
N GLN A 81 15.03 16.53 14.87
CA GLN A 81 14.07 16.06 13.87
C GLN A 81 14.49 14.71 13.25
N ASN A 82 15.78 14.56 12.92
CA ASN A 82 16.30 13.32 12.36
C ASN A 82 16.34 12.19 13.39
N LYS A 83 16.63 12.50 14.66
CA LYS A 83 16.49 11.56 15.78
C LYS A 83 15.06 11.06 15.91
N LEU A 84 14.09 11.97 16.01
CA LEU A 84 12.68 11.62 16.12
C LEU A 84 12.23 10.73 14.96
N ARG A 85 12.64 11.06 13.73
CA ARG A 85 12.34 10.26 12.53
C ARG A 85 12.91 8.83 12.64
N ARG A 86 14.18 8.69 13.02
CA ARG A 86 14.85 7.38 13.22
C ARG A 86 14.16 6.57 14.31
N MET A 87 13.85 7.21 15.44
CA MET A 87 13.18 6.57 16.57
C MET A 87 11.78 6.06 16.19
N VAL A 88 10.99 6.88 15.48
CA VAL A 88 9.66 6.49 14.98
C VAL A 88 9.75 5.31 14.01
N LEU A 89 10.71 5.32 13.08
CA LEU A 89 10.94 4.19 12.16
C LEU A 89 11.27 2.90 12.90
N ILE A 90 12.24 2.97 13.80
CA ILE A 90 12.75 1.79 14.52
C ILE A 90 11.71 1.27 15.51
N TYR A 91 10.85 2.13 16.05
CA TYR A 91 9.73 1.71 16.88
C TYR A 91 8.81 0.70 16.19
N PHE A 92 8.66 0.76 14.86
CA PHE A 92 7.88 -0.23 14.11
C PHE A 92 8.65 -1.53 13.78
N LEU A 93 9.96 -1.57 14.01
CA LEU A 93 10.82 -2.69 13.66
C LEU A 93 11.19 -3.56 14.87
N ILE A 94 11.41 -2.96 16.04
CA ILE A 94 11.91 -3.64 17.24
C ILE A 94 11.04 -3.40 18.48
N GLU A 95 11.10 -4.31 19.43
CA GLU A 95 10.44 -4.16 20.73
C GLU A 95 11.24 -3.23 21.65
N PHE A 96 10.68 -2.07 21.97
CA PHE A 96 11.23 -1.16 22.99
C PHE A 96 10.80 -1.63 24.38
N ASN A 97 11.67 -1.50 25.38
CA ASN A 97 11.27 -1.67 26.77
C ASN A 97 10.44 -0.46 27.25
N GLU A 98 9.85 -0.54 28.44
CA GLU A 98 8.99 0.52 28.98
C GLU A 98 9.72 1.85 29.20
N ILE A 99 11.00 1.82 29.61
CA ILE A 99 11.79 3.04 29.84
C ILE A 99 12.04 3.79 28.53
N GLU A 100 12.43 3.08 27.46
CA GLU A 100 12.64 3.72 26.16
C GLU A 100 11.32 4.12 25.48
N LYS A 101 10.21 3.44 25.78
CA LYS A 101 8.87 3.92 25.37
C LYS A 101 8.51 5.24 26.05
N GLU A 102 8.75 5.37 27.36
CA GLU A 102 8.52 6.62 28.09
C GLU A 102 9.41 7.75 27.54
N LYS A 103 10.69 7.49 27.27
CA LYS A 103 11.56 8.48 26.61
C LYS A 103 11.05 8.84 25.21
N LEU A 104 10.64 7.86 24.41
CA LEU A 104 10.08 8.12 23.08
C LEU A 104 8.80 8.98 23.15
N GLU A 105 7.92 8.70 24.12
CA GLU A 105 6.75 9.53 24.43
C GLU A 105 7.18 10.97 24.73
N GLU A 106 8.11 11.17 25.67
CA GLU A 106 8.62 12.50 26.03
C GLU A 106 9.18 13.25 24.83
N TYR A 107 9.95 12.57 23.96
CA TYR A 107 10.45 13.15 22.72
C TYR A 107 9.27 13.58 21.83
N ILE A 108 8.41 12.65 21.41
CA ILE A 108 7.29 12.95 20.49
C ILE A 108 6.43 14.12 21.00
N TRP A 109 6.15 14.16 22.30
CA TRP A 109 5.18 15.07 22.91
C TRP A 109 5.80 16.29 23.60
N SER A 110 7.13 16.45 23.57
CA SER A 110 7.85 17.55 24.25
C SER A 110 7.37 18.96 23.88
N GLY A 111 6.83 19.14 22.67
CA GLY A 111 6.30 20.41 22.17
C GLY A 111 4.78 20.54 22.20
N TYR A 112 4.05 19.60 22.82
CA TYR A 112 2.59 19.61 22.86
C TYR A 112 2.06 20.58 23.92
N ASP A 113 1.38 21.62 23.47
CA ASP A 113 0.82 22.70 24.31
C ASP A 113 -0.68 22.51 24.63
N GLY A 114 -1.27 21.38 24.24
CA GLY A 114 -2.71 21.14 24.35
C GLY A 114 -3.50 21.46 23.08
N GLU A 115 -2.92 22.18 22.11
CA GLU A 115 -3.60 22.56 20.87
C GLU A 115 -2.93 21.96 19.63
N LYS A 116 -1.60 22.04 19.52
CA LYS A 116 -0.87 21.63 18.31
C LYS A 116 -0.34 20.20 18.43
N LEU A 117 -0.79 19.33 17.53
CA LEU A 117 -0.26 17.97 17.41
C LEU A 117 1.23 17.98 16.97
N PRO A 118 2.07 17.05 17.47
CA PRO A 118 3.47 16.95 17.05
C PRO A 118 3.62 16.80 15.54
N GLU A 119 4.60 17.50 14.97
CA GLU A 119 4.97 17.35 13.56
C GLU A 119 6.06 16.29 13.42
N ILE A 120 5.71 15.16 12.80
CA ILE A 120 6.66 14.09 12.46
C ILE A 120 6.92 14.16 10.96
N HIS A 121 8.02 14.81 10.55
CA HIS A 121 8.38 14.95 9.14
C HIS A 121 8.57 13.59 8.46
N GLY A 122 7.89 13.40 7.33
CA GLY A 122 7.96 12.17 6.52
C GLY A 122 7.00 11.05 6.93
N PHE A 123 6.28 11.21 8.05
CA PHE A 123 5.25 10.27 8.50
C PHE A 123 3.86 10.87 8.43
N TYR A 124 2.85 10.03 8.17
CA TYR A 124 1.45 10.46 8.25
C TYR A 124 1.11 10.78 9.72
N GLN A 125 0.41 11.88 9.97
CA GLN A 125 0.00 12.25 11.34
C GLN A 125 -0.87 11.18 12.02
N SER A 126 -1.52 10.32 11.23
CA SER A 126 -2.27 9.15 11.72
C SER A 126 -1.40 8.11 12.45
N ILE A 127 -0.08 8.14 12.27
CA ILE A 127 0.88 7.26 12.97
C ILE A 127 0.99 7.61 14.45
N LEU A 128 0.65 8.85 14.85
CA LEU A 128 0.56 9.24 16.26
C LEU A 128 -0.39 8.33 17.06
N LEU A 129 -1.37 7.70 16.40
CA LEU A 129 -2.27 6.74 17.05
C LEU A 129 -1.59 5.43 17.45
N ASP A 130 -0.43 5.08 16.86
CA ASP A 130 0.28 3.82 17.11
C ASP A 130 1.56 4.00 17.94
N LEU A 131 2.01 5.25 18.09
CA LEU A 131 3.17 5.62 18.91
C LEU A 131 2.79 5.66 20.40
N PRO A 132 3.77 5.65 21.33
CA PRO A 132 3.52 5.84 22.76
C PRO A 132 2.66 7.10 23.00
N HIS A 133 1.52 6.91 23.66
CA HIS A 133 0.53 7.96 23.88
C HIS A 133 0.92 8.75 25.12
N SER A 134 0.85 10.07 25.03
CA SER A 134 1.12 10.90 26.18
C SER A 134 0.10 10.70 27.30
N ARG A 135 0.53 10.71 28.57
CA ARG A 135 -0.38 10.90 29.71
C ARG A 135 -1.21 12.19 29.61
N TYR A 136 -0.79 13.16 28.79
CA TYR A 136 -1.43 14.47 28.61
C TYR A 136 -2.57 14.52 27.59
N ILE A 137 -2.75 13.47 26.75
CA ILE A 137 -3.85 13.41 25.77
C ILE A 137 -4.43 12.01 25.72
N SER A 138 -5.74 11.88 25.92
CA SER A 138 -6.39 10.58 25.77
C SER A 138 -6.42 10.16 24.29
N LYS A 139 -6.37 8.85 24.01
CA LYS A 139 -6.49 8.32 22.64
C LYS A 139 -7.71 8.89 21.89
N LYS A 140 -8.86 8.96 22.55
CA LYS A 140 -10.11 9.50 21.98
C LYS A 140 -10.00 11.00 21.67
N GLU A 141 -9.30 11.76 22.49
CA GLU A 141 -9.04 13.18 22.22
C GLU A 141 -8.10 13.36 21.03
N LEU A 142 -7.04 12.55 20.92
CA LEU A 142 -6.12 12.54 19.78
C LEU A 142 -6.84 12.21 18.47
N GLU A 143 -7.68 11.17 18.48
CA GLU A 143 -8.54 10.79 17.34
C GLU A 143 -9.41 11.96 16.87
N ASN A 144 -10.10 12.63 17.80
CA ASN A 144 -10.94 13.79 17.49
C ASN A 144 -10.13 14.97 16.94
N LYS A 145 -8.94 15.26 17.49
CA LYS A 145 -8.07 16.34 17.00
C LYS A 145 -7.56 16.06 15.59
N LEU A 146 -7.08 14.84 15.32
CA LEU A 146 -6.63 14.42 13.99
C LEU A 146 -7.75 14.52 12.97
N LYS A 147 -8.92 13.96 13.29
CA LYS A 147 -10.10 14.01 12.45
C LYS A 147 -10.53 15.45 12.13
N ASN A 148 -10.64 16.32 13.12
CA ASN A 148 -11.02 17.72 12.91
C ASN A 148 -10.02 18.46 12.04
N LYS A 149 -8.71 18.25 12.28
CA LYS A 149 -7.64 18.82 11.47
C LYS A 149 -7.75 18.40 10.00
N VAL A 150 -7.90 17.09 9.74
CA VAL A 150 -8.02 16.55 8.38
C VAL A 150 -9.28 17.08 7.69
N LEU A 151 -10.42 17.12 8.38
CA LEU A 151 -11.66 17.67 7.82
C LEU A 151 -11.54 19.16 7.46
N LEU A 152 -10.80 19.95 8.24
CA LEU A 152 -10.49 21.34 7.90
C LEU A 152 -9.57 21.44 6.67
N GLU A 153 -8.51 20.63 6.62
CA GLU A 153 -7.58 20.57 5.49
C GLU A 153 -8.29 20.18 4.18
N LEU A 154 -9.16 19.16 4.23
CA LEU A 154 -9.94 18.69 3.08
C LEU A 154 -10.94 19.75 2.58
N ARG A 155 -11.48 20.56 3.49
CA ARG A 155 -12.36 21.70 3.15
C ARG A 155 -11.59 22.91 2.62
N GLY A 156 -10.26 22.84 2.50
CA GLY A 156 -9.42 23.95 2.08
C GLY A 156 -9.42 25.11 3.07
N LYS A 157 -9.82 24.88 4.33
CA LYS A 157 -9.76 25.88 5.39
C LYS A 157 -8.38 25.79 6.05
N SER A 158 -7.58 26.83 5.87
CA SER A 158 -6.24 26.95 6.46
C SER A 158 -6.29 26.97 7.98
N THR A 159 -5.42 26.19 8.64
CA THR A 159 -5.01 26.45 10.02
C THR A 159 -4.21 27.75 10.03
N VAL A 160 -4.66 28.74 10.80
CA VAL A 160 -3.97 30.01 10.98
C VAL A 160 -2.64 29.73 11.69
N SER A 161 -1.52 30.02 11.04
CA SER A 161 -0.23 30.08 11.74
C SER A 161 -0.15 31.39 12.53
N GLU A 162 0.48 31.37 13.71
CA GLU A 162 0.62 32.53 14.62
C GLU A 162 1.30 33.76 13.98
N ASN A 163 1.93 33.59 12.82
CA ASN A 163 2.62 34.67 12.11
C ASN A 163 1.72 35.39 11.07
N GLY A 164 0.41 35.15 11.06
CA GLY A 164 -0.52 35.82 10.15
C GLY A 164 -0.32 35.46 8.66
N VAL A 165 0.56 34.51 8.35
CA VAL A 165 0.72 33.97 7.01
C VAL A 165 -0.36 32.92 6.80
N ILE A 166 -1.41 33.32 6.08
CA ILE A 166 -2.37 32.39 5.49
C ILE A 166 -1.62 31.66 4.37
N SER A 167 -1.13 30.45 4.66
CA SER A 167 -0.67 29.52 3.64
C SER A 167 -1.89 29.08 2.82
N LEU A 168 -2.15 29.79 1.73
CA LEU A 168 -3.15 29.42 0.74
C LEU A 168 -2.73 28.14 0.01
N LYS A 169 -3.66 27.18 -0.07
CA LYS A 169 -3.62 25.93 -0.84
C LYS A 169 -2.72 24.82 -0.26
N THR A 170 -3.13 24.21 0.84
CA THR A 170 -2.77 22.80 1.06
C THR A 170 -3.46 21.97 -0.03
N ASP A 171 -2.68 21.17 -0.75
CA ASP A 171 -3.21 20.17 -1.67
C ASP A 171 -4.06 19.18 -0.85
N PRO A 172 -5.37 19.03 -1.13
CA PRO A 172 -6.24 18.13 -0.37
C PRO A 172 -5.74 16.68 -0.39
N TYR A 173 -4.86 16.32 -1.33
CA TYR A 173 -4.22 15.01 -1.39
C TYR A 173 -3.54 14.59 -0.08
N LYS A 174 -2.89 15.51 0.66
CA LYS A 174 -2.31 15.18 1.97
C LYS A 174 -3.38 14.79 2.98
N GLY A 175 -4.47 15.56 3.04
CA GLY A 175 -5.63 15.25 3.88
C GLY A 175 -6.30 13.93 3.50
N LEU A 176 -6.38 13.60 2.20
CA LEU A 176 -6.96 12.33 1.74
C LEU A 176 -6.15 11.13 2.21
N ASN A 177 -4.81 11.21 2.20
CA ASN A 177 -3.97 10.13 2.73
C ASN A 177 -4.14 9.94 4.23
N ILE A 178 -4.23 11.03 5.02
CA ILE A 178 -4.47 10.91 6.46
C ILE A 178 -5.89 10.34 6.71
N MET A 179 -6.89 10.79 5.94
CA MET A 179 -8.25 10.27 6.02
C MET A 179 -8.29 8.75 5.73
N ASN A 180 -7.54 8.28 4.75
CA ASN A 180 -7.43 6.85 4.43
C ASN A 180 -6.99 6.03 5.65
N GLU A 181 -6.00 6.52 6.38
CA GLU A 181 -5.51 5.86 7.60
C GLU A 181 -6.55 5.92 8.74
N LEU A 182 -7.25 7.05 8.91
CA LEU A 182 -8.31 7.18 9.93
C LEU A 182 -9.49 6.25 9.65
N ILE A 183 -9.92 6.12 8.39
CA ILE A 183 -10.94 5.16 7.98
C ILE A 183 -10.47 3.74 8.26
N SER A 184 -9.23 3.40 7.86
CA SER A 184 -8.68 2.05 8.04
C SER A 184 -8.59 1.64 9.51
N LYS A 185 -8.36 2.61 10.41
CA LYS A 185 -8.34 2.41 11.87
C LYS A 185 -9.72 2.49 12.54
N LYS A 186 -10.81 2.62 11.76
CA LYS A 186 -12.19 2.75 12.25
C LYS A 186 -12.36 3.89 13.27
N VAL A 187 -11.69 5.02 13.03
CA VAL A 187 -11.74 6.21 13.91
C VAL A 187 -13.00 7.05 13.67
N LEU A 188 -13.60 6.92 12.47
CA LEU A 188 -14.84 7.62 12.12
C LEU A 188 -16.06 6.85 12.65
N VAL A 189 -17.22 7.49 12.65
CA VAL A 189 -18.49 6.82 12.97
C VAL A 189 -19.48 6.94 11.81
N THR A 190 -20.51 6.09 11.81
CA THR A 190 -21.53 5.96 10.75
C THR A 190 -22.14 7.30 10.32
N ASP A 191 -22.50 8.14 11.30
CA ASP A 191 -23.20 9.42 11.08
C ASP A 191 -22.35 10.45 10.32
N GLU A 192 -21.05 10.16 10.14
CA GLU A 192 -20.09 11.01 9.48
C GLU A 192 -19.87 10.63 8.03
N PHE A 193 -20.47 9.52 7.59
CA PHE A 193 -20.34 9.04 6.23
C PHE A 193 -20.76 10.08 5.20
N GLU A 194 -21.99 10.59 5.29
CA GLU A 194 -22.51 11.53 4.30
C GLU A 194 -21.71 12.86 4.27
N PRO A 195 -21.39 13.51 5.41
CA PRO A 195 -20.50 14.66 5.43
C PRO A 195 -19.11 14.42 4.83
N VAL A 196 -18.52 13.24 5.07
CA VAL A 196 -17.21 12.87 4.53
C VAL A 196 -17.31 12.57 3.03
N LEU A 197 -18.35 11.86 2.60
CA LEU A 197 -18.64 11.56 1.21
C LEU A 197 -18.81 12.86 0.40
N ASP A 198 -19.59 13.81 0.89
CA ASP A 198 -19.78 15.11 0.23
C ASP A 198 -18.43 15.85 0.04
N ILE A 199 -17.54 15.79 1.04
CA ILE A 199 -16.19 16.37 0.92
C ILE A 199 -15.39 15.65 -0.18
N ILE A 200 -15.36 14.31 -0.16
CA ILE A 200 -14.61 13.49 -1.13
C ILE A 200 -15.14 13.72 -2.55
N LEU A 201 -16.47 13.74 -2.75
CA LEU A 201 -17.11 13.98 -4.04
C LEU A 201 -16.86 15.41 -4.55
N ASN A 202 -16.81 16.42 -3.67
CA ASN A 202 -16.47 17.78 -4.07
C ASN A 202 -15.00 17.91 -4.49
N ILE A 203 -14.09 17.21 -3.78
CA ILE A 203 -12.68 17.13 -4.16
C ILE A 203 -12.52 16.39 -5.50
N SER A 204 -13.22 15.29 -5.71
CA SER A 204 -13.15 14.55 -6.97
C SER A 204 -13.68 15.38 -8.15
N LYS A 205 -14.79 16.11 -7.96
CA LYS A 205 -15.31 17.08 -8.96
C LYS A 205 -14.26 18.12 -9.34
N LYS A 206 -13.49 18.63 -8.36
CA LYS A 206 -12.39 19.56 -8.64
C LYS A 206 -11.30 18.89 -9.49
N TYR A 207 -10.85 17.69 -9.12
CA TYR A 207 -9.84 16.95 -9.90
C TYR A 207 -10.31 16.59 -11.31
N ILE A 208 -11.59 16.25 -11.49
CA ILE A 208 -12.20 16.01 -12.80
C ILE A 208 -12.16 17.28 -13.67
N ASN A 209 -12.49 18.44 -13.10
CA ASN A 209 -12.39 19.71 -13.83
C ASN A 209 -10.93 20.06 -14.18
N ASP A 210 -9.99 19.75 -13.28
CA ASP A 210 -8.57 19.96 -13.50
C ASP A 210 -8.06 19.13 -14.71
N LEU A 211 -8.56 17.90 -14.92
CA LEU A 211 -8.19 17.09 -16.11
C LEU A 211 -8.45 17.81 -17.43
N LYS A 212 -9.52 18.61 -17.52
CA LYS A 212 -9.88 19.37 -18.72
C LYS A 212 -8.95 20.54 -19.00
N SER A 213 -8.17 20.96 -18.00
CA SER A 213 -7.32 22.15 -18.05
C SER A 213 -5.85 21.84 -18.31
N TYR A 214 -5.43 20.58 -18.24
CA TYR A 214 -4.03 20.17 -18.29
C TYR A 214 -3.71 19.33 -19.54
N ASP A 215 -3.18 20.00 -20.58
CA ASP A 215 -2.54 19.37 -21.75
C ASP A 215 -1.06 19.00 -21.49
N PHE A 216 -0.56 19.17 -20.26
CA PHE A 216 0.85 18.95 -19.93
C PHE A 216 1.16 17.48 -19.56
N PHE A 217 2.19 16.92 -20.18
CA PHE A 217 2.68 15.55 -19.95
C PHE A 217 2.87 15.26 -18.45
N GLY A 218 2.24 14.18 -17.97
CA GLY A 218 2.39 13.64 -16.61
C GLY A 218 1.37 14.13 -15.57
N GLN A 219 0.77 15.32 -15.73
CA GLN A 219 -0.22 15.82 -14.77
C GLN A 219 -1.54 15.05 -14.83
N HIS A 220 -1.91 14.56 -16.01
CA HIS A 220 -3.08 13.71 -16.21
C HIS A 220 -3.06 12.45 -15.33
N HIS A 221 -1.93 11.74 -15.29
CA HIS A 221 -1.76 10.53 -14.48
C HIS A 221 -1.83 10.82 -12.97
N ILE A 222 -1.21 11.92 -12.52
CA ILE A 222 -1.27 12.33 -11.10
C ILE A 222 -2.72 12.62 -10.70
N THR A 223 -3.48 13.30 -11.54
CA THR A 223 -4.88 13.64 -11.27
C THR A 223 -5.78 12.40 -11.26
N ILE A 224 -5.57 11.45 -12.17
CA ILE A 224 -6.27 10.14 -12.14
C ILE A 224 -6.00 9.42 -10.82
N ASN A 225 -4.75 9.34 -10.37
CA ASN A 225 -4.42 8.68 -9.10
C ASN A 225 -5.09 9.34 -7.89
N ARG A 226 -5.29 10.66 -7.92
CA ARG A 226 -6.03 11.38 -6.87
C ARG A 226 -7.52 11.04 -6.88
N ILE A 227 -8.12 10.91 -8.07
CA ILE A 227 -9.52 10.45 -8.22
C ILE A 227 -9.65 9.00 -7.75
N ALA A 228 -8.69 8.13 -8.09
CA ALA A 228 -8.66 6.74 -7.62
C ALA A 228 -8.58 6.66 -6.09
N LEU A 229 -7.78 7.51 -5.44
CA LEU A 229 -7.74 7.60 -3.98
C LEU A 229 -9.11 7.98 -3.37
N CYS A 230 -9.85 8.90 -4.00
CA CYS A 230 -11.23 9.18 -3.59
C CYS A 230 -12.11 7.92 -3.66
N GLY A 231 -11.96 7.12 -4.72
CA GLY A 231 -12.66 5.85 -4.85
C GLY A 231 -12.33 4.86 -3.72
N VAL A 232 -11.04 4.68 -3.44
CA VAL A 232 -10.54 3.83 -2.34
C VAL A 232 -11.12 4.25 -0.99
N LEU A 233 -11.18 5.55 -0.71
CA LEU A 233 -11.74 6.07 0.54
C LEU A 233 -13.22 5.72 0.70
N ILE A 234 -14.02 5.93 -0.35
CA ILE A 234 -15.44 5.62 -0.33
C ILE A 234 -15.65 4.11 -0.14
N SER A 235 -14.93 3.29 -0.90
CA SER A 235 -14.94 1.83 -0.78
C SER A 235 -14.66 1.36 0.65
N LYS A 236 -13.57 1.84 1.27
CA LYS A 236 -13.22 1.48 2.64
C LYS A 236 -14.26 1.92 3.66
N PHE A 237 -14.90 3.06 3.45
CA PHE A 237 -15.96 3.53 4.33
C PHE A 237 -17.17 2.60 4.25
N LEU A 238 -17.61 2.23 3.04
CA LEU A 238 -18.72 1.30 2.85
C LEU A 238 -18.45 -0.07 3.49
N LEU A 239 -17.22 -0.58 3.38
CA LEU A 239 -16.82 -1.85 3.99
C LEU A 239 -16.74 -1.79 5.52
N ASN A 240 -16.18 -0.71 6.08
CA ASN A 240 -16.00 -0.59 7.52
C ASN A 240 -17.29 -0.33 8.31
N TYR A 241 -18.34 0.14 7.63
CA TYR A 241 -19.62 0.52 8.24
C TYR A 241 -20.80 -0.02 7.42
N PRO A 242 -20.98 -1.35 7.35
CA PRO A 242 -22.03 -2.01 6.56
C PRO A 242 -23.47 -1.63 6.99
N GLU A 243 -23.63 -1.08 8.19
CA GLU A 243 -24.92 -0.64 8.74
C GLU A 243 -25.45 0.69 8.18
N ILE A 244 -24.69 1.39 7.34
CA ILE A 244 -25.11 2.69 6.79
C ILE A 244 -26.30 2.51 5.84
N CYS A 245 -27.45 3.10 6.17
CA CYS A 245 -28.55 3.17 5.21
C CYS A 245 -28.27 4.29 4.20
N LEU A 246 -27.91 3.94 2.95
CA LEU A 246 -27.74 4.95 1.90
C LEU A 246 -29.09 5.59 1.57
N THR A 247 -29.15 6.93 1.72
CA THR A 247 -30.34 7.69 1.36
C THR A 247 -30.47 7.76 -0.17
N VAL A 248 -31.68 8.06 -0.66
CA VAL A 248 -31.93 8.31 -2.09
C VAL A 248 -31.03 9.42 -2.63
N GLU A 249 -30.75 10.43 -1.80
CA GLU A 249 -29.85 11.52 -2.14
C GLU A 249 -28.41 11.04 -2.32
N VAL A 250 -27.90 10.23 -1.39
CA VAL A 250 -26.55 9.66 -1.48
C VAL A 250 -26.41 8.76 -2.71
N ASN A 251 -27.39 7.90 -3.00
CA ASN A 251 -27.36 7.06 -4.19
C ASN A 251 -27.32 7.88 -5.48
N SER A 252 -28.15 8.93 -5.56
CA SER A 252 -28.15 9.85 -6.71
C SER A 252 -26.79 10.55 -6.89
N LYS A 253 -26.17 11.02 -5.79
CA LYS A 253 -24.82 11.62 -5.81
C LYS A 253 -23.76 10.63 -6.32
N MET A 254 -23.83 9.37 -5.89
CA MET A 254 -22.90 8.31 -6.31
C MET A 254 -23.09 7.95 -7.79
N GLU A 255 -24.32 7.80 -8.27
CA GLU A 255 -24.59 7.57 -9.69
C GLU A 255 -24.13 8.72 -10.57
N GLU A 256 -24.36 9.97 -10.15
CA GLU A 256 -23.86 11.16 -10.85
C GLU A 256 -22.32 11.15 -10.88
N PHE A 257 -21.68 10.75 -9.79
CA PHE A 257 -20.22 10.62 -9.72
C PHE A 257 -19.69 9.58 -10.71
N PHE A 258 -20.27 8.37 -10.75
CA PHE A 258 -19.89 7.32 -11.72
C PHE A 258 -20.04 7.81 -13.17
N LYS A 259 -21.19 8.41 -13.51
CA LYS A 259 -21.43 8.97 -14.85
C LYS A 259 -20.39 10.02 -15.24
N LYS A 260 -19.97 10.86 -14.29
CA LYS A 260 -18.96 11.91 -14.54
C LYS A 260 -17.57 11.34 -14.75
N ILE A 261 -17.12 10.38 -13.95
CA ILE A 261 -15.78 9.80 -14.12
C ILE A 261 -15.69 8.93 -15.38
N GLU A 262 -16.75 8.18 -15.70
CA GLU A 262 -16.81 7.33 -16.89
C GLU A 262 -16.81 8.18 -18.17
N ALA A 263 -17.45 9.36 -18.16
CA ALA A 263 -17.41 10.31 -19.28
C ALA A 263 -16.00 10.84 -19.58
N GLU A 264 -15.11 10.88 -18.58
CA GLU A 264 -13.69 11.22 -18.76
C GLU A 264 -12.82 9.97 -19.03
N GLY A 265 -13.45 8.80 -19.22
CA GLY A 265 -12.76 7.53 -19.47
C GLY A 265 -12.02 6.99 -18.26
N ILE A 266 -12.41 7.38 -17.03
CA ILE A 266 -11.84 6.86 -15.78
C ILE A 266 -12.79 5.80 -15.23
N PHE A 267 -12.25 4.59 -15.01
CA PHE A 267 -13.00 3.47 -14.46
C PHE A 267 -12.50 3.16 -13.05
N LEU A 268 -13.39 3.23 -12.07
CA LEU A 268 -13.12 2.85 -10.68
C LEU A 268 -13.87 1.55 -10.38
N SER A 269 -13.40 0.45 -10.97
CA SER A 269 -14.06 -0.86 -10.91
C SER A 269 -14.20 -1.37 -9.48
N SER A 270 -13.18 -1.19 -8.63
CA SER A 270 -13.23 -1.59 -7.22
C SER A 270 -14.36 -0.89 -6.46
N LEU A 271 -14.48 0.43 -6.62
CA LEU A 271 -15.58 1.19 -6.04
C LEU A 271 -16.94 0.75 -6.58
N LYS A 272 -17.07 0.55 -7.89
CA LYS A 272 -18.33 0.13 -8.50
C LYS A 272 -18.77 -1.25 -8.01
N ILE A 273 -17.84 -2.19 -7.85
CA ILE A 273 -18.11 -3.53 -7.29
C ILE A 273 -18.56 -3.41 -5.83
N ILE A 274 -17.79 -2.72 -4.99
CA ILE A 274 -18.09 -2.57 -3.56
C ILE A 274 -19.43 -1.86 -3.35
N TYR A 275 -19.72 -0.84 -4.16
CA TYR A 275 -21.00 -0.14 -4.12
C TYR A 275 -22.19 -1.03 -4.53
N ASN A 276 -22.05 -1.86 -5.57
CA ASN A 276 -23.13 -2.80 -5.95
C ASN A 276 -23.34 -3.90 -4.92
N LEU A 277 -22.26 -4.42 -4.33
CA LEU A 277 -22.34 -5.34 -3.19
C LEU A 277 -23.10 -4.73 -2.03
N TYR A 278 -22.76 -3.47 -1.71
CA TYR A 278 -23.42 -2.72 -0.65
C TYR A 278 -24.93 -2.59 -0.87
N LEU A 279 -25.35 -2.40 -2.12
CA LEU A 279 -26.76 -2.32 -2.50
C LEU A 279 -27.47 -3.68 -2.60
N GLY A 280 -26.75 -4.80 -2.47
CA GLY A 280 -27.28 -6.15 -2.65
C GLY A 280 -27.44 -6.58 -4.11
N ASN A 281 -26.79 -5.90 -5.06
CA ASN A 281 -26.84 -6.17 -6.49
C ASN A 281 -25.68 -7.08 -6.94
N GLU A 282 -25.60 -8.30 -6.39
CA GLU A 282 -24.47 -9.19 -6.67
C GLU A 282 -24.37 -9.64 -8.13
N ASP A 283 -25.51 -9.72 -8.83
CA ASP A 283 -25.58 -10.20 -10.22
C ASP A 283 -24.76 -9.34 -11.20
N ASP A 284 -24.61 -8.04 -10.90
CA ASP A 284 -23.89 -7.08 -11.76
C ASP A 284 -22.36 -7.18 -11.60
N ILE A 285 -21.86 -7.84 -10.55
CA ILE A 285 -20.43 -7.86 -10.21
C ILE A 285 -19.61 -8.51 -11.34
N LEU A 286 -20.05 -9.66 -11.82
CA LEU A 286 -19.31 -10.41 -12.84
C LEU A 286 -19.22 -9.64 -14.15
N ASP A 287 -20.22 -8.82 -14.47
CA ASP A 287 -20.19 -8.00 -15.68
C ASP A 287 -19.22 -6.81 -15.51
N ILE A 288 -19.19 -6.16 -14.35
CA ILE A 288 -18.17 -5.15 -14.03
C ILE A 288 -16.74 -5.74 -14.10
N VAL A 289 -16.56 -6.96 -13.59
CA VAL A 289 -15.28 -7.69 -13.64
C VAL A 289 -14.88 -8.00 -15.07
N LYS A 290 -15.80 -8.52 -15.90
CA LYS A 290 -15.55 -8.78 -17.32
C LYS A 290 -15.18 -7.49 -18.05
N GLU A 291 -15.93 -6.42 -17.85
CA GLU A 291 -15.64 -5.13 -18.47
C GLU A 291 -14.24 -4.63 -18.13
N GLY A 292 -13.90 -4.52 -16.84
CA GLY A 292 -12.57 -4.04 -16.44
C GLY A 292 -11.42 -5.01 -16.78
N THR A 293 -11.72 -6.28 -17.04
CA THR A 293 -10.74 -7.27 -17.57
C THR A 293 -10.72 -7.34 -19.09
N LEU A 294 -11.56 -6.60 -19.84
CA LEU A 294 -11.48 -6.52 -21.29
C LEU A 294 -10.71 -5.29 -21.77
N TYR A 295 -10.69 -4.21 -20.97
CA TYR A 295 -9.91 -3.02 -21.34
C TYR A 295 -8.41 -3.31 -21.29
N ASN A 296 -7.67 -2.88 -22.32
CA ASN A 296 -6.22 -3.03 -22.43
C ASN A 296 -5.43 -2.08 -21.50
N ARG A 297 -6.04 -1.67 -20.39
CA ARG A 297 -5.47 -0.76 -19.42
C ARG A 297 -5.19 -1.53 -18.12
N ASN A 298 -3.92 -1.63 -17.76
CA ASN A 298 -3.49 -2.50 -16.66
C ASN A 298 -3.95 -2.00 -15.29
N ASN A 299 -4.23 -0.69 -15.15
CA ASN A 299 -4.67 -0.12 -13.88
C ASN A 299 -6.02 -0.69 -13.45
N GLU A 300 -7.00 -0.74 -14.35
CA GLU A 300 -8.34 -1.28 -14.13
C GLU A 300 -8.30 -2.77 -13.79
N PHE A 301 -7.47 -3.53 -14.51
CA PHE A 301 -7.28 -4.95 -14.20
C PHE A 301 -6.71 -5.16 -12.80
N THR A 302 -5.67 -4.39 -12.43
CA THR A 302 -5.10 -4.47 -11.08
C THR A 302 -6.02 -3.93 -9.99
N ASP A 303 -6.94 -3.01 -10.32
CA ASP A 303 -7.95 -2.46 -9.40
C ASP A 303 -9.02 -3.52 -9.07
N ILE A 304 -9.46 -4.29 -10.07
CA ILE A 304 -10.35 -5.44 -9.86
C ILE A 304 -9.71 -6.48 -8.94
N ILE A 305 -8.43 -6.81 -9.14
CA ILE A 305 -7.74 -7.77 -8.27
C ILE A 305 -7.63 -7.22 -6.84
N SER A 306 -7.36 -5.91 -6.67
CA SER A 306 -7.38 -5.27 -5.35
C SER A 306 -8.74 -5.41 -4.68
N ALA A 307 -9.84 -5.22 -5.42
CA ALA A 307 -11.18 -5.33 -4.88
C ALA A 307 -11.45 -6.74 -4.33
N LEU A 308 -11.08 -7.77 -5.08
CA LEU A 308 -11.23 -9.15 -4.63
C LEU A 308 -10.37 -9.45 -3.40
N ASN A 309 -9.12 -8.96 -3.36
CA ASN A 309 -8.27 -9.07 -2.17
C ASN A 309 -8.94 -8.51 -0.91
N VAL A 310 -9.50 -7.31 -1.03
CA VAL A 310 -10.19 -6.65 0.08
C VAL A 310 -11.42 -7.46 0.51
N LEU A 311 -12.21 -7.97 -0.43
CA LEU A 311 -13.42 -8.75 -0.12
C LEU A 311 -13.13 -10.14 0.47
N ILE A 312 -11.95 -10.70 0.20
CA ILE A 312 -11.52 -11.97 0.82
C ILE A 312 -11.06 -11.73 2.27
N ASP A 313 -10.46 -10.57 2.55
CA ASP A 313 -10.03 -10.17 3.90
C ASP A 313 -11.17 -9.66 4.78
N ASP A 314 -12.27 -9.20 4.17
CA ASP A 314 -13.37 -8.55 4.88
C ASP A 314 -14.37 -9.57 5.45
N GLU A 315 -14.62 -9.51 6.75
CA GLU A 315 -15.54 -10.40 7.46
C GLU A 315 -17.02 -9.98 7.32
N PHE A 316 -17.30 -8.74 6.89
CA PHE A 316 -18.63 -8.13 6.93
C PHE A 316 -19.34 -8.15 5.59
N VAL A 317 -18.59 -8.06 4.49
CA VAL A 317 -19.15 -8.10 3.13
C VAL A 317 -18.69 -9.38 2.43
N SER A 318 -19.53 -10.43 2.51
CA SER A 318 -19.25 -11.69 1.84
C SER A 318 -19.77 -11.69 0.40
N ILE A 319 -18.93 -12.09 -0.54
CA ILE A 319 -19.37 -12.55 -1.87
C ILE A 319 -19.65 -14.05 -1.84
N SER A 320 -20.68 -14.49 -2.56
CA SER A 320 -20.94 -15.92 -2.72
C SER A 320 -19.75 -16.65 -3.35
N ASP A 321 -19.55 -17.90 -2.94
CA ASP A 321 -18.42 -18.71 -3.38
C ASP A 321 -18.41 -18.94 -4.90
N ASP A 322 -19.59 -19.01 -5.51
CA ASP A 322 -19.78 -19.14 -6.96
C ASP A 322 -19.32 -17.88 -7.72
N ILE A 323 -19.67 -16.69 -7.22
CA ILE A 323 -19.22 -15.43 -7.81
C ILE A 323 -17.72 -15.28 -7.65
N LYS A 324 -17.19 -15.57 -6.46
CA LYS A 324 -15.75 -15.55 -6.16
C LYS A 324 -14.96 -16.45 -7.10
N LEU A 325 -15.42 -17.68 -7.31
CA LEU A 325 -14.77 -18.62 -8.21
C LEU A 325 -14.79 -18.10 -9.66
N LYS A 326 -15.95 -17.70 -10.18
CA LYS A 326 -16.07 -17.18 -11.56
C LYS A 326 -15.23 -15.92 -11.77
N TRP A 327 -15.16 -15.05 -10.78
CA TRP A 327 -14.30 -13.88 -10.79
C TRP A 327 -12.83 -14.30 -10.94
N LEU A 328 -12.34 -15.22 -10.10
CA LEU A 328 -10.99 -15.75 -10.21
C LEU A 328 -10.71 -16.36 -11.58
N GLU A 329 -11.65 -17.15 -12.12
CA GLU A 329 -11.52 -17.70 -13.48
C GLU A 329 -11.34 -16.61 -14.55
N ILE A 330 -12.08 -15.50 -14.46
CA ILE A 330 -11.93 -14.36 -15.39
C ILE A 330 -10.53 -13.75 -15.28
N LEU A 331 -10.05 -13.52 -14.05
CA LEU A 331 -8.72 -12.94 -13.80
C LEU A 331 -7.60 -13.82 -14.36
N PHE A 332 -7.67 -15.13 -14.07
CA PHE A 332 -6.71 -16.11 -14.56
C PHE A 332 -6.74 -16.26 -16.08
N ASN A 333 -7.94 -16.29 -16.69
CA ASN A 333 -8.09 -16.34 -18.14
C ASN A 333 -7.39 -15.16 -18.82
N ARG A 334 -7.56 -13.94 -18.29
CA ARG A 334 -6.85 -12.76 -18.83
C ARG A 334 -5.35 -12.94 -18.76
N LEU A 335 -4.80 -13.34 -17.61
CA LEU A 335 -3.35 -13.55 -17.44
C LEU A 335 -2.79 -14.62 -18.36
N CYS A 336 -3.58 -15.65 -18.65
CA CYS A 336 -3.19 -16.70 -19.58
C CYS A 336 -3.14 -16.21 -21.04
N ILE A 337 -3.73 -15.05 -21.38
CA ILE A 337 -3.85 -14.56 -22.76
C ILE A 337 -3.09 -13.23 -22.98
N SER A 338 -2.91 -12.41 -21.93
CA SER A 338 -2.27 -11.09 -22.01
C SER A 338 -0.77 -11.15 -22.32
N SER A 339 -0.23 -10.02 -22.81
CA SER A 339 1.22 -9.82 -22.89
C SER A 339 1.81 -9.72 -21.47
N PHE A 340 2.99 -10.30 -21.30
CA PHE A 340 3.62 -10.47 -19.99
C PHE A 340 4.22 -9.18 -19.42
N GLU A 341 4.55 -8.21 -20.27
CA GLU A 341 5.27 -6.98 -19.93
C GLU A 341 4.61 -6.17 -18.80
N ASP A 342 3.28 -6.25 -18.65
CA ASP A 342 2.54 -5.49 -17.62
C ASP A 342 1.73 -6.35 -16.64
N SER A 343 1.82 -7.68 -16.75
CA SER A 343 1.00 -8.61 -15.97
C SER A 343 1.58 -8.88 -14.56
N TYR A 344 2.81 -8.46 -14.28
CA TYR A 344 3.51 -8.76 -13.02
C TYR A 344 2.80 -8.19 -11.78
N ASN A 345 2.27 -6.97 -11.83
CA ASN A 345 1.53 -6.36 -10.71
C ASN A 345 0.26 -7.13 -10.37
N ALA A 346 -0.41 -7.69 -11.39
CA ALA A 346 -1.57 -8.52 -11.21
C ALA A 346 -1.21 -9.87 -10.56
N ILE A 347 -0.09 -10.47 -10.97
CA ILE A 347 0.41 -11.74 -10.40
C ILE A 347 0.82 -11.57 -8.93
N PHE A 348 1.53 -10.48 -8.59
CA PHE A 348 1.86 -10.17 -7.19
C PHE A 348 0.60 -10.13 -6.33
N LYS A 349 -0.40 -9.35 -6.73
CA LYS A 349 -1.67 -9.24 -6.00
C LYS A 349 -2.47 -10.54 -5.95
N LEU A 350 -2.40 -11.36 -7.00
CA LEU A 350 -3.05 -12.68 -7.01
C LEU A 350 -2.37 -13.68 -6.09
N SER A 351 -1.06 -13.56 -5.87
CA SER A 351 -0.34 -14.42 -4.93
C SER A 351 -0.90 -14.24 -3.51
N ASP A 352 -1.18 -12.99 -3.11
CA ASP A 352 -1.86 -12.68 -1.84
C ASP A 352 -3.26 -13.33 -1.75
N ILE A 353 -3.99 -13.39 -2.87
CA ILE A 353 -5.30 -14.05 -2.92
C ILE A 353 -5.15 -15.56 -2.75
N ILE A 354 -4.26 -16.18 -3.53
CA ILE A 354 -3.98 -17.61 -3.48
C ILE A 354 -3.60 -18.04 -2.05
N ASP A 355 -2.80 -17.25 -1.34
CA ASP A 355 -2.39 -17.50 0.04
C ASP A 355 -3.58 -17.61 1.02
N LYS A 356 -4.70 -16.95 0.71
CA LYS A 356 -5.90 -16.93 1.56
C LYS A 356 -6.96 -17.94 1.16
N LEU A 357 -6.90 -18.45 -0.08
CA LEU A 357 -7.90 -19.40 -0.59
C LEU A 357 -7.78 -20.79 0.02
N SER A 358 -8.90 -21.52 0.17
CA SER A 358 -8.85 -22.92 0.55
C SER A 358 -8.28 -23.79 -0.58
N ASN A 359 -7.78 -24.98 -0.23
CA ASN A 359 -7.25 -25.93 -1.21
C ASN A 359 -8.28 -26.34 -2.28
N GLU A 360 -9.57 -26.39 -1.92
CA GLU A 360 -10.65 -26.66 -2.88
C GLU A 360 -10.74 -25.60 -4.01
N TYR A 361 -10.48 -24.33 -3.69
CA TYR A 361 -10.41 -23.28 -4.70
C TYR A 361 -9.20 -23.47 -5.61
N ILE A 362 -8.05 -23.84 -5.04
CA ILE A 362 -6.83 -24.11 -5.80
C ILE A 362 -7.04 -25.24 -6.80
N ASP A 363 -7.74 -26.31 -6.40
CA ASP A 363 -8.07 -27.42 -7.30
C ASP A 363 -8.90 -26.98 -8.50
N LYS A 364 -9.94 -26.18 -8.25
CA LYS A 364 -10.80 -25.66 -9.32
C LYS A 364 -10.04 -24.72 -10.26
N LEU A 365 -9.02 -24.03 -9.77
CA LEU A 365 -8.19 -23.09 -10.53
C LEU A 365 -6.93 -23.72 -11.13
N SER A 366 -6.60 -24.96 -10.76
CA SER A 366 -5.35 -25.66 -11.11
C SER A 366 -5.04 -25.60 -12.60
N LYS A 367 -6.03 -25.82 -13.46
CA LYS A 367 -5.87 -25.75 -14.93
C LYS A 367 -5.31 -24.40 -15.39
N TYR A 368 -5.75 -23.29 -14.78
CA TYR A 368 -5.27 -21.97 -15.16
C TYR A 368 -3.89 -21.67 -14.59
N ILE A 369 -3.64 -22.12 -13.36
CA ILE A 369 -2.33 -21.98 -12.71
C ILE A 369 -1.27 -22.73 -13.52
N ILE A 370 -1.57 -23.96 -13.95
CA ILE A 370 -0.69 -24.76 -14.82
C ILE A 370 -0.36 -23.98 -16.11
N ILE A 371 -1.38 -23.47 -16.82
CA ILE A 371 -1.17 -22.71 -18.07
C ILE A 371 -0.31 -21.47 -17.82
N LEU A 372 -0.58 -20.73 -16.74
CA LEU A 372 0.19 -19.55 -16.37
C LEU A 372 1.67 -19.90 -16.13
N LEU A 373 1.95 -20.97 -15.36
CA LEU A 373 3.30 -21.42 -15.04
C LEU A 373 4.05 -22.00 -16.24
N GLU A 374 3.38 -22.67 -17.16
CA GLU A 374 3.99 -23.16 -18.40
C GLU A 374 4.38 -22.01 -19.31
N LYS A 375 3.46 -21.05 -19.51
CA LYS A 375 3.76 -19.91 -20.37
C LYS A 375 4.82 -18.99 -19.78
N SER A 376 4.87 -18.85 -18.45
CA SER A 376 5.88 -18.04 -17.79
C SER A 376 7.29 -18.59 -18.05
N LEU A 377 7.49 -19.92 -18.03
CA LEU A 377 8.79 -20.55 -18.33
C LEU A 377 9.30 -20.18 -19.72
N VAL A 378 8.41 -20.09 -20.71
CA VAL A 378 8.76 -19.68 -22.08
C VAL A 378 9.12 -18.19 -22.14
N TYR A 379 8.40 -17.34 -21.42
CA TYR A 379 8.60 -15.90 -21.48
C TYR A 379 9.89 -15.42 -20.80
N ILE A 380 10.27 -16.05 -19.68
CA ILE A 380 11.40 -15.59 -18.86
C ILE A 380 12.79 -15.88 -19.46
N ASP A 381 12.87 -16.65 -20.55
CA ASP A 381 14.15 -16.92 -21.20
C ASP A 381 14.75 -15.63 -21.77
N ILE A 382 15.94 -15.26 -21.28
CA ILE A 382 16.62 -14.03 -21.68
C ILE A 382 17.48 -14.34 -22.90
N GLY A 383 17.06 -13.82 -24.06
CA GLY A 383 17.73 -14.01 -25.32
C GLY A 383 18.94 -13.10 -25.50
N ILE A 384 19.89 -13.52 -26.34
CA ILE A 384 21.08 -12.71 -26.71
C ILE A 384 20.74 -11.40 -27.43
N TYR A 385 19.51 -11.28 -27.94
CA TYR A 385 19.00 -10.10 -28.65
C TYR A 385 18.07 -9.25 -27.80
N ASP A 386 17.79 -9.65 -26.56
CA ASP A 386 16.95 -8.86 -25.67
C ASP A 386 17.64 -7.54 -25.33
N ASN A 387 16.90 -6.46 -25.49
CA ASN A 387 17.34 -5.15 -25.04
C ASN A 387 17.18 -5.01 -23.52
N ASN A 388 17.75 -3.95 -22.94
CA ASN A 388 17.71 -3.75 -21.49
C ASN A 388 16.28 -3.66 -20.91
N GLU A 389 15.32 -3.10 -21.64
CA GLU A 389 13.93 -2.99 -21.19
C GLU A 389 13.26 -4.37 -21.16
N GLU A 390 13.48 -5.19 -22.19
CA GLU A 390 12.98 -6.58 -22.24
C GLU A 390 13.57 -7.42 -21.10
N VAL A 391 14.88 -7.32 -20.87
CA VAL A 391 15.56 -8.00 -19.75
C VAL A 391 14.96 -7.59 -18.41
N ILE A 392 14.77 -6.28 -18.17
CA ILE A 392 14.17 -5.77 -16.93
C ILE A 392 12.74 -6.29 -16.76
N SER A 393 11.91 -6.23 -17.80
CA SER A 393 10.53 -6.72 -17.77
C SER A 393 10.47 -8.23 -17.47
N LYS A 394 11.36 -9.03 -18.06
CA LYS A 394 11.46 -10.47 -17.78
C LYS A 394 11.87 -10.75 -16.34
N ILE A 395 12.83 -10.01 -15.78
CA ILE A 395 13.26 -10.15 -14.37
C ILE A 395 12.12 -9.78 -13.41
N ILE A 396 11.42 -8.67 -13.66
CA ILE A 396 10.28 -8.24 -12.83
C ILE A 396 9.17 -9.28 -12.87
N TYR A 397 8.88 -9.82 -14.05
CA TYR A 397 7.90 -10.88 -14.21
C TYR A 397 8.33 -12.18 -13.50
N LYS A 398 9.60 -12.57 -13.62
CA LYS A 398 10.19 -13.72 -12.92
C LYS A 398 10.06 -13.58 -11.41
N LYS A 399 10.27 -12.38 -10.87
CA LYS A 399 10.04 -12.08 -9.46
C LYS A 399 8.58 -12.32 -9.05
N ALA A 400 7.62 -11.84 -9.85
CA ALA A 400 6.19 -12.04 -9.55
C ALA A 400 5.78 -13.52 -9.56
N ILE A 401 6.31 -14.30 -10.51
CA ILE A 401 6.08 -15.74 -10.54
C ILE A 401 6.74 -16.45 -9.36
N SER A 402 7.94 -16.01 -8.95
CA SER A 402 8.62 -16.57 -7.77
C SER A 402 7.78 -16.44 -6.50
N GLU A 403 7.17 -15.26 -6.27
CA GLU A 403 6.24 -15.06 -5.15
C GLU A 403 5.02 -15.99 -5.24
N LEU A 404 4.37 -16.07 -6.41
CA LEU A 404 3.23 -16.98 -6.62
C LEU A 404 3.58 -18.45 -6.35
N VAL A 405 4.71 -18.91 -6.88
CA VAL A 405 5.14 -20.31 -6.75
C VAL A 405 5.54 -20.63 -5.31
N ASN A 406 6.20 -19.70 -4.60
CA ASN A 406 6.51 -19.87 -3.19
C ASN A 406 5.23 -19.99 -2.35
N THR A 407 4.23 -19.13 -2.59
CA THR A 407 2.91 -19.23 -1.94
C THR A 407 2.26 -20.59 -2.21
N LEU A 408 2.24 -21.04 -3.46
CA LEU A 408 1.69 -22.35 -3.81
C LEU A 408 2.45 -23.47 -3.08
N TYR A 409 3.79 -23.47 -3.12
CA TYR A 409 4.61 -24.48 -2.46
C TYR A 409 4.35 -24.57 -0.95
N ASN A 410 4.15 -23.42 -0.28
CA ASN A 410 3.96 -23.33 1.17
C ASN A 410 2.54 -23.67 1.65
N LYS A 411 1.56 -23.86 0.76
CA LYS A 411 0.17 -24.20 1.13
C LYS A 411 -0.02 -25.56 1.82
N ASP A 412 1.05 -26.34 2.02
CA ASP A 412 1.03 -27.72 2.53
C ASP A 412 -0.05 -28.57 1.84
N TYR A 413 -0.26 -28.27 0.56
CA TYR A 413 -1.22 -28.95 -0.30
C TYR A 413 -0.51 -30.09 -1.01
N GLU A 414 -1.11 -31.28 -1.03
CA GLU A 414 -0.62 -32.38 -1.86
C GLU A 414 -0.94 -32.09 -3.32
N PHE A 415 -0.15 -31.20 -3.94
CA PHE A 415 -0.18 -31.05 -5.38
C PHE A 415 0.16 -32.40 -6.00
N ASP A 416 -0.70 -32.88 -6.90
CA ASP A 416 -0.44 -34.05 -7.73
C ASP A 416 -0.22 -33.64 -9.19
N GLY A 417 0.33 -34.57 -9.96
CA GLY A 417 0.52 -34.42 -11.40
C GLY A 417 1.33 -33.18 -11.81
N LYS A 418 0.86 -32.52 -12.88
CA LYS A 418 1.61 -31.50 -13.62
C LYS A 418 1.87 -30.23 -12.82
N LEU A 419 0.94 -29.84 -11.93
CA LEU A 419 1.11 -28.63 -11.13
C LEU A 419 2.29 -28.76 -10.16
N LYS A 420 2.43 -29.93 -9.52
CA LYS A 420 3.58 -30.22 -8.64
C LYS A 420 4.90 -30.15 -9.39
N GLU A 421 4.96 -30.76 -10.58
CA GLU A 421 6.17 -30.75 -11.43
C GLU A 421 6.59 -29.32 -11.76
N LEU A 422 5.64 -28.46 -12.17
CA LEU A 422 5.90 -27.07 -12.51
C LEU A 422 6.34 -26.23 -11.30
N ILE A 423 5.73 -26.46 -10.13
CA ILE A 423 6.14 -25.78 -8.88
C ILE A 423 7.59 -26.15 -8.53
N LEU A 424 7.96 -27.43 -8.64
CA LEU A 424 9.32 -27.88 -8.34
C LEU A 424 10.35 -27.39 -9.36
N GLU A 425 9.98 -27.34 -10.64
CA GLU A 425 10.81 -26.75 -11.69
C GLU A 425 11.06 -25.26 -11.44
N TRP A 426 10.00 -24.49 -11.16
CA TRP A 426 10.12 -23.09 -10.80
C TRP A 426 10.92 -22.87 -9.51
N LYS A 427 10.73 -23.70 -8.49
CA LYS A 427 11.54 -23.67 -7.27
C LYS A 427 13.03 -23.81 -7.58
N SER A 428 13.41 -24.78 -8.42
CA SER A 428 14.81 -24.97 -8.82
C SER A 428 15.38 -23.76 -9.55
N ILE A 429 14.58 -23.08 -10.37
CA ILE A 429 15.00 -21.84 -11.06
C ILE A 429 15.17 -20.69 -10.07
N CYS A 430 14.22 -20.55 -9.13
CA CYS A 430 14.21 -19.44 -8.18
C CYS A 430 15.22 -19.60 -7.05
N GLU A 431 15.68 -20.82 -6.73
CA GLU A 431 16.69 -21.07 -5.70
C GLU A 431 18.13 -21.09 -6.25
N ASP A 432 18.32 -21.01 -7.57
CA ASP A 432 19.65 -21.00 -8.19
C ASP A 432 20.52 -19.88 -7.61
N GLU A 433 21.75 -20.21 -7.20
CA GLU A 433 22.67 -19.25 -6.59
C GLU A 433 23.05 -18.08 -7.51
N ASN A 434 23.00 -18.31 -8.83
CA ASN A 434 23.29 -17.32 -9.86
C ASN A 434 22.07 -16.44 -10.19
N GLU A 435 20.91 -16.74 -9.62
CA GLU A 435 19.69 -15.97 -9.85
C GLU A 435 19.72 -14.64 -9.09
N PHE A 436 18.99 -13.64 -9.61
CA PHE A 436 18.86 -12.34 -8.95
C PHE A 436 18.28 -12.49 -7.54
N ILE A 437 18.88 -11.81 -6.56
CA ILE A 437 18.44 -11.87 -5.16
C ILE A 437 16.98 -11.47 -5.01
N GLU A 438 16.50 -10.53 -5.83
CA GLU A 438 15.09 -10.11 -5.82
C GLU A 438 14.12 -11.23 -6.21
N VAL A 439 14.54 -12.20 -7.03
CA VAL A 439 13.77 -13.38 -7.42
C VAL A 439 13.89 -14.49 -6.37
N ARG A 440 15.07 -14.63 -5.76
CA ARG A 440 15.34 -15.62 -4.70
C ARG A 440 14.69 -15.28 -3.36
N LYS A 441 14.53 -13.98 -3.07
CA LYS A 441 14.08 -13.44 -1.78
C LYS A 441 12.84 -14.13 -1.18
N PRO A 442 11.76 -14.42 -1.93
CA PRO A 442 10.58 -15.11 -1.38
C PRO A 442 10.88 -16.48 -0.78
N TRP A 443 11.97 -17.14 -1.17
CA TRP A 443 12.39 -18.45 -0.70
C TRP A 443 13.36 -18.40 0.49
N LEU A 444 13.80 -17.19 0.86
CA LEU A 444 14.73 -16.94 1.97
C LEU A 444 14.02 -16.39 3.23
N GLU A 445 12.78 -15.90 3.07
CA GLU A 445 11.89 -15.45 4.15
C GLU A 445 11.15 -16.64 4.77
#